data_AF-A0A7V1GCJ3-F1
#
_entry.id   AF-A0A7V1GCJ3-F1
#
_cell.length_a   1.000
_cell.length_b   1.000
_cell.length_c   1.000
_cell.angle_alpha   90.00
_cell.angle_beta   90.00
_cell.angle_gamma   90.00
#
_symmetry.space_group_name_H-M   'P 1'
#
loop_
_entity.id
_entity.type
_entity.pdbx_description
1 polymer ?
#
loop_
_entity_poly.entity_id
_entity_poly.type
_entity_poly.pdbx_seq_one_letter_code
_entity_poly.pdbx_strand_id
1 'polypeptide(L)' 'MAKKVEALIKLQVAAGMANPSPPVGPALGQHGVN' A
#
# COMPACT_ATOMS: atom_id res chain seq x y z
N MET A 1 -20.25 -2.77 -13.95
CA MET A 1 -20.15 -3.79 -12.89
C MET A 1 -19.19 -3.27 -11.83
N ALA A 2 -19.50 -3.43 -10.53
CA ALA A 2 -18.58 -3.00 -9.48
C ALA A 2 -17.36 -3.94 -9.41
N LYS A 3 -16.15 -3.39 -9.33
CA LYS A 3 -14.93 -4.18 -9.16
C LYS A 3 -14.89 -4.77 -7.75
N LYS A 4 -14.44 -6.03 -7.63
CA LYS A 4 -14.20 -6.66 -6.33
C LYS A 4 -12.95 -6.05 -5.70
N VAL A 5 -12.95 -5.94 -4.37
CA VAL A 5 -11.76 -5.51 -3.62
C VAL A 5 -10.74 -6.65 -3.62
N GLU A 6 -9.56 -6.39 -4.16
CA GLU A 6 -8.49 -7.39 -4.29
C GLU A 6 -7.65 -7.50 -3.01
N ALA A 7 -7.39 -6.38 -2.33
CA ALA A 7 -6.63 -6.35 -1.08
C ALA A 7 -7.02 -5.16 -0.19
N LEU A 8 -6.86 -5.32 1.13
CA LEU A 8 -7.02 -4.27 2.14
C LEU A 8 -5.75 -4.19 2.98
N ILE A 9 -5.01 -3.09 2.82
CA ILE A 9 -3.70 -2.91 3.44
C ILE A 9 -3.82 -1.78 4.48
N LYS A 10 -3.49 -2.06 5.73
CA LYS A 10 -3.45 -1.06 6.81
C LYS A 10 -2.00 -0.75 7.14
N LEU A 11 -1.59 0.48 6.86
CA LEU A 11 -0.24 0.97 7.13
C LEU A 11 -0.32 2.20 8.02
N GLN A 12 0.58 2.28 9.00
CA GLN A 12 0.78 3.49 9.78
C GLN A 12 2.00 4.22 9.21
N VAL A 13 1.77 5.43 8.72
CA VAL A 13 2.82 6.28 8.13
C VAL A 13 2.66 7.68 8.68
N ALA A 14 3.76 8.31 9.07
CA ALA A 14 3.76 9.70 9.46
C ALA A 14 3.33 10.59 8.27
N ALA A 15 2.68 11.72 8.55
CA ALA A 15 2.26 12.64 7.50
C ALA A 15 3.46 13.09 6.65
N GLY A 16 3.31 13.06 5.32
CA GLY A 16 4.39 13.42 4.39
C GLY A 16 5.51 12.38 4.23
N MET A 17 5.45 11.23 4.92
CA MET A 17 6.48 10.18 4.85
C MET A 17 6.07 8.96 4.00
N ALA A 18 5.05 9.07 3.15
CA ALA A 18 4.70 8.03 2.19
C ALA A 18 5.77 7.95 1.08
N ASN A 19 6.75 7.06 1.23
CA ASN A 19 7.81 6.81 0.25
C ASN A 19 8.06 5.30 0.08
N PRO A 20 8.76 4.85 -0.98
CA PRO A 20 8.96 3.42 -1.27
C PRO A 20 9.79 2.63 -0.23
N SER A 21 10.30 3.27 0.81
CA SER A 21 11.02 2.56 1.87
C SER A 21 10.07 1.70 2.71
N PRO A 22 10.58 0.69 3.45
CA PRO A 22 9.77 -0.04 4.42
C PRO A 22 9.09 0.92 5.41
N PRO A 23 7.80 0.70 5.76
CA PRO A 23 6.96 -0.47 5.43
C PRO A 23 6.13 -0.34 4.13
N VAL A 24 6.10 0.84 3.48
CA VAL A 24 5.15 1.13 2.39
C VAL A 24 5.49 0.37 1.11
N GLY A 25 6.74 0.45 0.65
CA GLY A 25 7.13 -0.18 -0.61
C GLY A 25 6.96 -1.70 -0.63
N PRO A 26 7.42 -2.43 0.41
CA PRO A 26 7.16 -3.86 0.50
C PRO A 26 5.66 -4.20 0.53
N ALA A 27 4.85 -3.44 1.29
CA ALA A 27 3.42 -3.71 1.44
C ALA A 27 2.64 -3.46 0.14
N LEU A 28 2.91 -2.36 -0.58
CA LEU A 28 2.25 -2.06 -1.85
C LEU A 28 2.82 -2.92 -3.00
N GLY A 29 4.12 -3.18 -3.01
CA GLY A 29 4.80 -3.96 -4.04
C GLY A 29 4.35 -5.42 -4.10
N GLN A 30 4.05 -6.03 -2.95
CA GLN A 30 3.47 -7.38 -2.87
C GLN A 30 2.12 -7.51 -3.59
N HIS A 31 1.38 -6.40 -3.72
CA HIS A 31 0.11 -6.34 -4.42
C HIS A 31 0.22 -5.69 -5.81
N GLY A 32 1.43 -5.37 -6.27
CA GLY A 32 1.67 -4.79 -7.60
C GLY A 32 1.16 -3.35 -7.78
N VAL A 33 1.04 -2.58 -6.69
CA VAL A 33 0.45 -1.22 -6.69
C VAL A 33 1.42 -0.12 -6.26
N ASN A 34 2.73 -0.35 -6.42
CA ASN A 34 3.81 0.51 -5.92
C ASN A 34 4.45 1.38 -7.00
#